data_AF-A0A4S4CWQ0-F1
#
_entry.id   AF-A0A4S4CWQ0-F1
#
_cell.length_a   1.000
_cell.length_b   1.000
_cell.length_c   1.000
_cell.angle_alpha   90.00
_cell.angle_beta   90.00
_cell.angle_gamma   90.00
#
_symmetry.space_group_name_H-M   'P 1'
#
loop_
_entity.id
_entity.type
_entity.pdbx_description
1 polymer ?
#
loop_
_entity_poly.entity_id
_entity_poly.type
_entity_poly.pdbx_seq_one_letter_code
_entity_poly.pdbx_strand_id
1 'polypeptide(L)'
;MESSSKKVSVSLSLYTILMMMMMMMMICGVRAWTGEINGRVVCDLCGDSSIGPEDHVLQGAEVAVLCITKSGEVLNYQAFTNSKGVYTVAETMPESDRWDACLARPISSFHEHCTSLGEGSSGVKFGYNHPSGPPSSPSDVDEYWKTEIRAMKLIQSIFQGNEAYGTPAKGWSQSLRQLLLPSSFHVSDRILLYIAERTPGLTMISLSNTSKIAGTSFAMAITHWTHLKLLIIGPIDGGFNIDIIRQLGKHCNKLESLHIHVNSFTLDKDSATAIATNLPRLKSLSFLRCSIRKSGVKVVAKQCSKVSFVAIECCSLVEEIEPSLTKTREPRCCDFEEWRSRKLEFRVTNDRRW
;
A
#
# COMPACT_ATOMS: atom_id res chain seq x y z
N MET A 1 -9.27 70.21 26.58
CA MET A 1 -8.73 68.98 27.23
C MET A 1 -9.04 67.69 26.47
N GLU A 2 -10.00 67.66 25.54
CA GLU A 2 -10.44 66.42 24.87
C GLU A 2 -9.48 65.85 23.79
N SER A 3 -8.67 66.70 23.16
CA SER A 3 -7.75 66.30 22.08
C SER A 3 -6.52 65.54 22.57
N SER A 4 -6.02 65.85 23.78
CA SER A 4 -4.85 65.18 24.37
C SER A 4 -5.18 63.76 24.83
N SER A 5 -6.37 63.57 25.44
CA SER A 5 -6.84 62.27 25.91
C SER A 5 -7.04 61.26 24.75
N LYS A 6 -7.59 61.71 23.61
CA LYS A 6 -7.79 60.87 22.41
C LYS A 6 -6.44 60.42 21.81
N LYS A 7 -5.42 61.28 21.79
CA LYS A 7 -4.08 60.92 21.28
C LYS A 7 -3.36 59.91 22.17
N VAL A 8 -3.48 60.05 23.50
CA VAL A 8 -2.91 59.09 24.45
C VAL A 8 -3.62 57.73 24.36
N SER A 9 -4.95 57.72 24.22
CA SER A 9 -5.73 56.49 24.05
C SER A 9 -5.39 55.72 22.77
N VAL A 10 -5.13 56.42 21.64
CA VAL A 10 -4.74 55.79 20.37
C VAL A 10 -3.30 55.26 20.42
N SER A 11 -2.39 55.98 21.09
CA SER A 11 -1.01 55.52 21.29
C SER A 11 -0.94 54.25 22.16
N LEU A 12 -1.73 54.20 23.23
CA LEU A 12 -1.81 53.05 24.13
C LEU A 12 -2.46 51.83 23.45
N SER A 13 -3.45 52.03 22.57
CA SER A 13 -4.06 50.95 21.79
C SER A 13 -3.10 50.39 20.72
N LEU A 14 -2.31 51.24 20.06
CA LEU A 14 -1.28 50.80 19.12
C LEU A 14 -0.17 49.98 19.82
N TYR A 15 0.27 50.43 21.00
CA TYR A 15 1.30 49.71 21.76
C TYR A 15 0.82 48.35 22.26
N THR A 16 -0.44 48.26 22.71
CA THR A 16 -1.05 46.99 23.14
C THR A 16 -1.24 46.03 21.96
N ILE A 17 -1.68 46.52 20.79
CA ILE A 17 -1.75 45.71 19.57
C ILE A 17 -0.36 45.19 19.16
N LEU A 18 0.67 46.04 19.18
CA LEU A 18 2.03 45.65 18.83
C LEU A 18 2.60 44.61 19.81
N MET A 19 2.32 44.75 21.11
CA MET A 19 2.70 43.77 22.12
C MET A 19 1.95 42.45 21.98
N MET A 20 0.66 42.46 21.63
CA MET A 20 -0.10 41.24 21.32
C MET A 20 0.43 40.56 20.06
N MET A 21 0.80 41.31 19.01
CA MET A 21 1.43 40.74 17.81
C MET A 21 2.81 40.12 18.13
N MET A 22 3.65 40.80 18.92
CA MET A 22 4.93 40.23 19.35
C MET A 22 4.74 39.01 20.25
N MET A 23 3.75 39.01 21.14
CA MET A 23 3.45 37.84 21.97
C MET A 23 2.91 36.67 21.14
N MET A 24 2.07 36.91 20.13
CA MET A 24 1.61 35.88 19.18
C MET A 24 2.75 35.27 18.38
N MET A 25 3.74 36.07 17.96
CA MET A 25 4.95 35.58 17.29
C MET A 25 5.81 34.71 18.23
N MET A 26 5.80 34.97 19.55
CA MET A 26 6.52 34.18 20.55
C MET A 26 5.77 32.90 20.99
N ILE A 27 4.44 32.87 20.87
CA ILE A 27 3.60 31.70 21.17
C ILE A 27 3.53 30.73 19.97
N CYS A 28 3.62 31.25 18.74
CA CYS A 28 3.73 30.45 17.52
C CYS A 28 5.15 29.90 17.32
N GLY A 29 5.64 29.08 18.25
CA GLY A 29 6.82 28.27 18.01
C GLY A 29 6.54 27.31 16.84
N VAL A 30 7.23 27.51 15.71
CA VAL A 30 7.22 26.53 14.61
C VAL A 30 7.86 25.26 15.16
N ARG A 31 7.05 24.27 15.49
CA ARG A 31 7.54 22.97 15.93
C ARG A 31 8.30 22.35 14.77
N ALA A 32 9.55 21.97 15.00
CA ALA A 32 10.35 21.25 14.01
C ALA A 32 10.08 19.75 14.15
N TRP A 33 10.05 19.07 13.02
CA TRP A 33 9.98 17.62 12.91
C TRP A 33 11.17 17.15 12.09
N THR A 34 11.89 16.15 12.59
CA THR A 34 12.95 15.47 11.86
C THR A 34 12.45 14.11 11.42
N GLY A 35 12.36 13.92 10.10
CA GLY A 35 12.02 12.65 9.49
C GLY A 35 13.26 11.86 9.15
N GLU A 36 13.23 10.55 9.37
CA GLU A 36 14.28 9.64 8.93
C GLU A 36 13.67 8.44 8.21
N ILE A 37 14.16 8.15 7.01
CA ILE A 37 13.80 6.98 6.20
C ILE A 37 15.00 6.05 6.18
N ASN A 38 14.79 4.83 6.64
CA ASN A 38 15.76 3.75 6.52
C ASN A 38 15.21 2.68 5.59
N GLY A 39 15.93 2.37 4.53
CA GLY A 39 15.57 1.31 3.60
C GLY A 39 16.75 0.44 3.25
N ARG A 40 16.48 -0.70 2.60
CA ARG A 40 17.50 -1.65 2.18
C ARG A 40 17.29 -2.02 0.71
N VAL A 41 18.37 -2.08 -0.05
CA VAL A 41 18.37 -2.54 -1.44
C VAL A 41 19.09 -3.88 -1.50
N VAL A 42 18.42 -4.86 -2.08
CA VAL A 42 18.93 -6.21 -2.31
C VAL A 42 18.60 -6.63 -3.74
N CYS A 43 19.45 -7.46 -4.32
CA CYS A 43 19.17 -8.17 -5.55
C CYS A 43 18.46 -9.47 -5.19
N ASP A 44 17.14 -9.46 -5.43
CA ASP A 44 16.23 -10.59 -5.27
C ASP A 44 16.51 -11.63 -6.37
N LEU A 45 17.29 -12.66 -6.04
CA LEU A 45 17.68 -13.69 -7.02
C LEU A 45 16.50 -14.62 -7.36
N CYS A 46 15.58 -14.80 -6.41
CA CYS A 46 14.40 -15.65 -6.58
C CYS A 46 13.25 -14.95 -7.30
N GLY A 47 13.28 -13.62 -7.38
CA GLY A 47 12.20 -12.80 -7.89
C GLY A 47 10.92 -12.93 -7.06
N ASP A 48 11.04 -13.31 -5.79
CA ASP A 48 9.92 -13.68 -4.92
C ASP A 48 9.47 -12.53 -3.99
N SER A 49 10.12 -11.37 -4.09
CA SER A 49 9.80 -10.15 -3.31
C SER A 49 10.08 -10.28 -1.81
N SER A 50 10.71 -11.37 -1.37
CA SER A 50 11.17 -11.58 0.00
C SER A 50 12.66 -11.27 0.11
N ILE A 51 13.18 -11.18 1.34
CA ILE A 51 14.63 -11.13 1.56
C ILE A 51 15.02 -12.53 2.02
N GLY A 52 15.51 -13.34 1.08
CA GLY A 52 16.01 -14.69 1.29
C GLY A 52 17.51 -14.73 1.63
N PRO A 53 18.01 -15.87 2.11
CA PRO A 53 19.45 -16.07 2.35
C PRO A 53 20.28 -16.04 1.06
N GLU A 54 19.65 -16.31 -0.09
CA GLU A 54 20.24 -16.22 -1.43
C GLU A 54 20.33 -14.78 -1.99
N ASP A 55 19.65 -13.81 -1.38
CA ASP A 55 19.63 -12.44 -1.92
C ASP A 55 20.91 -11.67 -1.63
N HIS A 56 21.37 -10.96 -2.65
CA HIS A 56 22.63 -10.24 -2.58
C HIS A 56 22.40 -8.80 -2.20
N VAL A 57 23.04 -8.39 -1.11
CA VAL A 57 23.00 -7.02 -0.64
C VAL A 57 23.72 -6.11 -1.62
N LEU A 58 23.06 -5.05 -2.09
CA LEU A 58 23.66 -4.12 -3.04
C LEU A 58 24.34 -2.98 -2.29
N GLN A 59 25.67 -3.00 -2.24
CA GLN A 59 26.49 -1.91 -1.70
C GLN A 59 26.73 -0.83 -2.76
N GLY A 60 26.66 0.44 -2.37
CA GLY A 60 26.92 1.57 -3.26
C GLY A 60 25.84 1.78 -4.33
N ALA A 61 24.74 1.03 -4.27
CA ALA A 61 23.56 1.30 -5.09
C ALA A 61 23.00 2.68 -4.75
N GLU A 62 22.71 3.42 -5.81
CA GLU A 62 22.10 4.74 -5.77
C GLU A 62 20.58 4.60 -5.63
N VAL A 63 19.98 5.40 -4.75
CA VAL A 63 18.56 5.38 -4.43
C VAL A 63 18.01 6.79 -4.49
N ALA A 64 16.98 7.01 -5.32
CA ALA A 64 16.18 8.24 -5.27
C ALA A 64 15.00 8.03 -4.33
N VAL A 65 14.87 8.88 -3.31
CA VAL A 65 13.75 8.90 -2.37
C VAL A 65 12.92 10.14 -2.66
N LEU A 66 11.71 9.95 -3.17
CA LEU A 66 10.76 11.02 -3.43
C LEU A 66 9.75 11.09 -2.28
N CYS A 67 9.69 12.23 -1.63
CA CYS A 67 8.72 12.51 -0.58
C CYS A 67 7.76 13.61 -1.03
N ILE A 68 6.51 13.53 -0.63
CA ILE A 68 5.56 14.64 -0.73
C ILE A 68 5.26 15.17 0.66
N THR A 69 5.29 16.49 0.83
CA THR A 69 5.01 17.16 2.11
C THR A 69 3.51 17.33 2.35
N LYS A 70 3.14 17.73 3.58
CA LYS A 70 1.75 18.07 3.93
C LYS A 70 1.22 19.32 3.20
N SER A 71 2.06 20.15 2.62
CA SER A 71 1.67 21.25 1.72
C SER A 71 1.48 20.76 0.28
N GLY A 72 2.11 19.64 -0.09
CA GLY A 72 2.04 19.03 -1.43
C GLY A 72 3.25 19.32 -2.31
N GLU A 73 4.34 19.80 -1.72
CA GLU A 73 5.65 19.91 -2.37
C GLU A 73 6.28 18.53 -2.53
N VAL A 74 6.86 18.25 -3.70
CA VAL A 74 7.58 16.99 -3.96
C VAL A 74 9.07 17.24 -3.82
N LEU A 75 9.68 16.58 -2.84
CA LEU A 75 11.10 16.63 -2.52
C LEU A 75 11.78 15.37 -3.06
N ASN A 76 12.94 15.53 -3.71
CA ASN A 76 13.72 14.43 -4.27
C ASN A 76 15.07 14.35 -3.56
N TYR A 77 15.28 13.27 -2.80
CA TYR A 77 16.53 12.99 -2.12
C TYR A 77 17.28 11.90 -2.87
N GLN A 78 18.60 11.98 -2.82
CA GLN A 78 19.49 10.95 -3.33
C GLN A 78 20.26 10.35 -2.16
N ALA A 79 20.30 9.03 -2.09
CA ALA A 79 21.01 8.29 -1.07
C ALA A 79 21.81 7.15 -1.69
N PHE A 80 22.83 6.70 -0.98
CA PHE A 80 23.65 5.56 -1.36
C PHE A 80 23.60 4.51 -0.27
N THR A 81 23.58 3.26 -0.69
CA THR A 81 23.56 2.12 0.22
C THR A 81 24.94 1.83 0.80
N ASN A 82 24.99 1.51 2.08
CA ASN A 82 26.22 1.08 2.77
C ASN A 82 26.57 -0.38 2.46
N SER A 83 27.60 -0.94 3.12
CA SER A 83 28.02 -2.35 2.96
C SER A 83 26.96 -3.38 3.35
N LYS A 84 25.90 -2.97 4.08
CA LYS A 84 24.73 -3.80 4.40
C LYS A 84 23.55 -3.53 3.46
N GLY A 85 23.74 -2.75 2.40
CA GLY A 85 22.72 -2.38 1.43
C GLY A 85 21.70 -1.41 1.99
N VAL A 86 21.97 -0.81 3.15
CA VAL A 86 21.05 0.08 3.85
C VAL A 86 21.34 1.51 3.42
N TYR A 87 20.29 2.26 3.06
CA TYR A 87 20.34 3.69 2.82
C TYR A 87 19.52 4.43 3.87
N THR A 88 19.92 5.67 4.15
CA THR A 88 19.24 6.55 5.10
C THR A 88 19.05 7.92 4.45
N VAL A 89 17.84 8.48 4.58
CA VAL A 89 17.53 9.87 4.25
C VAL A 89 16.94 10.52 5.48
N ALA A 90 17.49 11.65 5.90
CA ALA A 90 16.97 12.42 7.03
C ALA A 90 16.84 13.89 6.64
N GLU A 91 15.75 14.53 7.07
CA GLU A 91 15.51 15.95 6.83
C GLU A 91 14.78 16.58 8.02
N THR A 92 15.09 17.83 8.35
CA THR A 92 14.41 18.58 9.40
C THR A 92 13.56 19.69 8.79
N MET A 93 12.27 19.68 9.09
CA MET A 93 11.28 20.58 8.48
C MET A 93 10.19 20.99 9.49
N PRO A 94 9.39 22.02 9.21
CA PRO A 94 8.25 22.37 10.06
C PRO A 94 7.29 21.19 10.23
N GLU A 95 6.80 20.95 11.45
CA GLU A 95 5.86 19.86 11.74
C GLU A 95 4.56 19.98 10.92
N SER A 96 4.14 21.22 10.63
CA SER A 96 3.01 21.54 9.77
C SER A 96 3.22 21.15 8.30
N ASP A 97 4.48 20.98 7.88
CA ASP A 97 4.85 20.62 6.51
C ASP A 97 5.72 19.36 6.42
N ARG A 98 5.60 18.49 7.43
CA ARG A 98 6.31 17.20 7.45
C ARG A 98 5.97 16.33 6.24
N TRP A 99 6.78 15.29 6.00
CA TRP A 99 6.47 14.29 4.98
C TRP A 99 5.08 13.67 5.21
N ASP A 100 4.30 13.61 4.14
CA ASP A 100 2.99 12.97 4.09
C ASP A 100 3.12 11.52 3.60
N ALA A 101 3.88 11.33 2.52
CA ALA A 101 4.25 10.03 1.99
C ALA A 101 5.62 10.08 1.31
N CYS A 102 6.36 8.98 1.35
CA CYS A 102 7.65 8.83 0.67
C CYS A 102 7.73 7.51 -0.07
N LEU A 103 8.38 7.52 -1.21
CA LEU A 103 8.62 6.37 -2.08
C LEU A 103 10.08 6.43 -2.57
N ALA A 104 10.78 5.31 -2.50
CA ALA A 104 12.19 5.20 -2.87
C ALA A 104 12.39 4.23 -4.04
N ARG A 105 13.26 4.56 -4.99
CA ARG A 105 13.61 3.68 -6.11
C ARG A 105 15.13 3.55 -6.24
N PRO A 106 15.68 2.35 -6.46
CA PRO A 106 17.06 2.22 -6.90
C PRO A 106 17.20 2.79 -8.31
N ILE A 107 18.26 3.57 -8.54
CA ILE A 107 18.59 4.16 -9.84
C ILE A 107 19.65 3.31 -10.54
N SER A 108 20.70 2.92 -9.82
CA SER A 108 21.81 2.13 -10.35
C SER A 108 22.32 1.15 -9.30
N SER A 109 22.84 0.00 -9.75
CA SER A 109 23.46 -0.99 -8.87
C SER A 109 24.60 -1.71 -9.59
N PHE A 110 25.63 -2.09 -8.83
CA PHE A 110 26.80 -2.81 -9.34
C PHE A 110 26.94 -4.13 -8.59
N HIS A 111 26.44 -5.22 -9.18
CA HIS A 111 26.65 -6.58 -8.70
C HIS A 111 26.70 -7.54 -9.87
N GLU A 112 27.69 -8.44 -9.96
CA GLU A 112 27.98 -9.28 -11.14
C GLU A 112 26.76 -10.02 -11.70
N HIS A 113 25.91 -10.55 -10.81
CA HIS A 113 24.67 -11.25 -11.15
C HIS A 113 23.49 -10.34 -11.51
N CYS A 114 23.61 -9.04 -11.27
CA CYS A 114 22.56 -8.02 -11.46
C CYS A 114 23.03 -6.88 -12.40
N THR A 115 24.28 -6.95 -12.90
CA THR A 115 24.95 -5.99 -13.79
C THR A 115 24.74 -6.26 -15.27
N SER A 116 24.13 -7.39 -15.65
CA SER A 116 23.53 -7.44 -16.98
C SER A 116 22.40 -6.44 -17.00
N LEU A 117 22.53 -5.38 -17.81
CA LEU A 117 21.47 -4.46 -18.24
C LEU A 117 20.35 -5.27 -18.95
N GLY A 118 19.66 -6.11 -18.19
CA GLY A 118 18.68 -7.09 -18.61
C GLY A 118 17.48 -7.02 -17.67
N GLU A 119 16.44 -6.33 -18.13
CA GLU A 119 15.01 -6.42 -17.78
C GLU A 119 14.53 -6.59 -16.32
N GLY A 120 15.33 -6.31 -15.29
CA GLY A 120 14.88 -6.49 -13.90
C GLY A 120 15.39 -5.44 -12.93
N SER A 121 14.69 -4.31 -12.80
CA SER A 121 14.78 -3.51 -11.59
C SER A 121 13.88 -4.17 -10.53
N SER A 122 14.48 -4.97 -9.65
CA SER A 122 13.77 -5.66 -8.57
C SER A 122 13.12 -4.62 -7.65
N GLY A 123 11.79 -4.71 -7.53
CA GLY A 123 10.96 -3.69 -6.91
C GLY A 123 11.20 -3.54 -5.42
N VAL A 124 10.86 -2.35 -4.92
CA VAL A 124 11.18 -1.92 -3.56
C VAL A 124 10.03 -2.23 -2.61
N LYS A 125 10.36 -2.87 -1.48
CA LYS A 125 9.45 -3.06 -0.35
C LYS A 125 9.46 -1.83 0.55
N PHE A 126 8.31 -1.16 0.65
CA PHE A 126 8.11 -0.04 1.56
C PHE A 126 7.30 -0.47 2.77
N GLY A 127 7.83 -0.19 3.96
CA GLY A 127 7.07 -0.21 5.20
C GLY A 127 6.91 1.23 5.70
N TYR A 128 5.67 1.67 5.92
CA TYR A 128 5.38 2.90 6.64
C TYR A 128 4.42 2.54 7.78
N ASN A 129 4.87 2.74 9.02
CA ASN A 129 4.09 2.46 10.21
C ASN A 129 3.35 3.73 10.63
N HIS A 130 2.19 4.02 10.03
CA HIS A 130 1.19 4.88 10.66
C HIS A 130 -0.23 4.50 10.22
N PRO A 131 -1.21 4.46 11.14
CA PRO A 131 -2.59 4.11 10.84
C PRO A 131 -3.37 5.31 10.26
N SER A 132 -3.93 5.12 9.07
CA SER A 132 -4.88 6.05 8.45
C SER A 132 -6.31 5.62 8.81
N GLY A 133 -7.01 6.40 9.63
CA GLY A 133 -8.45 6.19 9.90
C GLY A 133 -9.32 6.79 8.80
N PRO A 134 -10.57 6.31 8.59
CA PRO A 134 -11.49 6.87 7.61
C PRO A 134 -12.08 8.23 8.06
N PRO A 135 -12.41 9.13 7.11
CA PRO A 135 -12.98 10.46 7.39
C PRO A 135 -14.47 10.40 7.79
N SER A 136 -14.93 11.37 8.58
CA SER A 136 -16.27 11.40 9.18
C SER A 136 -17.03 12.73 9.00
N SER A 137 -16.57 13.67 8.16
CA SER A 137 -17.21 15.00 8.06
C SER A 137 -17.09 15.72 6.68
N PRO A 138 -17.92 16.75 6.41
CA PRO A 138 -17.95 17.47 5.13
C PRO A 138 -16.71 18.32 4.81
N SER A 139 -15.89 18.69 5.81
CA SER A 139 -14.57 19.31 5.59
C SER A 139 -13.56 18.35 4.95
N ASP A 140 -13.85 17.04 5.00
CA ASP A 140 -12.93 15.99 4.56
C ASP A 140 -12.96 15.79 3.04
N VAL A 141 -13.97 16.30 2.33
CA VAL A 141 -14.06 16.18 0.85
C VAL A 141 -13.01 17.05 0.15
N ASP A 142 -12.79 18.25 0.67
CA ASP A 142 -11.77 19.18 0.17
C ASP A 142 -10.35 18.67 0.46
N GLU A 143 -10.17 17.99 1.60
CA GLU A 143 -8.93 17.31 1.98
C GLU A 143 -8.70 16.02 1.16
N TYR A 144 -9.76 15.28 0.84
CA TYR A 144 -9.74 14.10 -0.03
C TYR A 144 -9.27 14.43 -1.45
N TRP A 145 -9.79 15.50 -2.04
CA TRP A 145 -9.35 15.92 -3.38
C TRP A 145 -7.90 16.43 -3.37
N LYS A 146 -7.48 17.12 -2.31
CA LYS A 146 -6.09 17.55 -2.12
C LYS A 146 -5.13 16.36 -1.96
N THR A 147 -5.53 15.33 -1.22
CA THR A 147 -4.74 14.09 -1.06
C THR A 147 -4.66 13.30 -2.37
N GLU A 148 -5.73 13.21 -3.16
CA GLU A 148 -5.69 12.57 -4.49
C GLU A 148 -4.74 13.30 -5.45
N ILE A 149 -4.81 14.64 -5.53
CA ILE A 149 -3.89 15.43 -6.38
C ILE A 149 -2.44 15.21 -5.97
N ARG A 150 -2.15 15.21 -4.66
CA ARG A 150 -0.81 14.97 -4.12
C ARG A 150 -0.32 13.58 -4.46
N ALA A 151 -1.14 12.56 -4.23
CA ALA A 151 -0.83 11.18 -4.56
C ALA A 151 -0.56 11.01 -6.06
N MET A 152 -1.39 11.60 -6.93
CA MET A 152 -1.19 11.57 -8.36
C MET A 152 0.12 12.25 -8.78
N LYS A 153 0.45 13.44 -8.22
CA LYS A 153 1.72 14.13 -8.51
C LYS A 153 2.93 13.27 -8.13
N LEU A 154 2.89 12.62 -6.96
CA LEU A 154 3.97 11.74 -6.52
C LEU A 154 4.14 10.55 -7.48
N ILE A 155 3.05 9.87 -7.84
CA ILE A 155 3.07 8.73 -8.78
C ILE A 155 3.56 9.14 -10.17
N GLN A 156 3.10 10.30 -10.66
CA GLN A 156 3.56 10.86 -11.94
C GLN A 156 5.06 11.15 -11.91
N SER A 157 5.55 11.79 -10.84
CA SER A 157 6.98 12.09 -10.69
C SER A 157 7.83 10.82 -10.68
N ILE A 158 7.34 9.77 -10.01
CA ILE A 158 7.97 8.45 -10.00
C ILE A 158 8.01 7.87 -11.40
N PHE A 159 6.86 7.67 -12.06
CA PHE A 159 6.84 6.99 -13.37
C PHE A 159 7.44 7.79 -14.51
N GLN A 160 7.46 9.13 -14.44
CA GLN A 160 8.26 9.95 -15.36
C GLN A 160 9.76 9.71 -15.12
N GLY A 161 10.15 9.56 -13.85
CA GLY A 161 11.44 9.06 -13.39
C GLY A 161 12.62 9.84 -13.94
N ASN A 162 13.01 10.95 -13.33
CA ASN A 162 14.18 11.69 -13.80
C ASN A 162 15.48 11.06 -13.26
N GLU A 163 16.46 10.78 -14.10
CA GLU A 163 17.83 10.45 -13.68
C GLU A 163 18.43 11.60 -12.85
N ALA A 164 19.60 11.39 -12.24
CA ALA A 164 20.25 12.33 -11.32
C ALA A 164 20.40 13.77 -11.88
N TYR A 165 20.39 13.94 -13.20
CA TYR A 165 20.52 15.24 -13.88
C TYR A 165 19.20 15.80 -14.43
N GLY A 166 18.05 15.24 -14.05
CA GLY A 166 16.74 15.71 -14.51
C GLY A 166 16.29 15.11 -15.85
N THR A 167 17.04 14.18 -16.44
CA THR A 167 16.70 13.51 -17.70
C THR A 167 15.63 12.42 -17.49
N PRO A 168 14.52 12.41 -18.23
CA PRO A 168 13.50 11.37 -18.07
C PRO A 168 14.03 9.98 -18.43
N ALA A 169 14.00 9.04 -17.48
CA ALA A 169 14.37 7.64 -17.63
C ALA A 169 13.28 6.91 -18.44
N LYS A 170 13.32 7.07 -19.77
CA LYS A 170 12.29 6.52 -20.66
C LYS A 170 12.11 5.01 -20.46
N GLY A 171 10.87 4.58 -20.28
CA GLY A 171 10.49 3.17 -20.26
C GLY A 171 10.77 2.43 -18.96
N TRP A 172 11.35 3.08 -17.94
CA TRP A 172 11.71 2.40 -16.68
C TRP A 172 10.47 1.80 -15.98
N SER A 173 9.32 2.47 -16.05
CA SER A 173 8.07 1.97 -15.46
C SER A 173 7.61 0.63 -16.05
N GLN A 174 8.04 0.31 -17.28
CA GLN A 174 7.77 -0.98 -17.95
C GLN A 174 8.64 -2.12 -17.40
N SER A 175 9.78 -1.77 -16.78
CA SER A 175 10.66 -2.73 -16.09
C SER A 175 10.21 -3.05 -14.68
N LEU A 176 9.24 -2.30 -14.11
CA LEU A 176 8.72 -2.55 -12.79
C LEU A 176 8.05 -3.92 -12.71
N ARG A 177 8.46 -4.71 -11.70
CA ARG A 177 7.91 -6.03 -11.40
C ARG A 177 7.08 -6.05 -10.13
N GLN A 178 7.44 -5.24 -9.15
CA GLN A 178 6.76 -5.23 -7.86
C GLN A 178 6.41 -3.79 -7.50
N LEU A 179 5.15 -3.56 -7.09
CA LEU A 179 4.68 -2.28 -6.60
C LEU A 179 3.98 -2.46 -5.26
N LEU A 180 4.58 -1.88 -4.22
CA LEU A 180 4.06 -1.89 -2.86
C LEU A 180 3.71 -0.46 -2.48
N LEU A 181 2.46 -0.20 -2.11
CA LEU A 181 2.00 1.13 -1.74
C LEU A 181 1.90 1.24 -0.21
N PRO A 182 2.49 2.29 0.41
CA PRO A 182 2.40 2.54 1.85
C PRO A 182 0.95 2.61 2.35
N SER A 183 0.73 2.37 3.64
CA SER A 183 -0.61 2.42 4.26
C SER A 183 -1.27 3.79 4.28
N SER A 184 -0.47 4.85 4.20
CA SER A 184 -0.94 6.22 4.07
C SER A 184 -1.23 6.62 2.62
N PHE A 185 -0.89 5.78 1.64
CA PHE A 185 -0.98 6.14 0.23
C PHE A 185 -2.35 5.80 -0.36
N HIS A 186 -3.18 6.84 -0.48
CA HIS A 186 -4.54 6.72 -0.97
C HIS A 186 -4.60 6.49 -2.49
N VAL A 187 -5.16 5.36 -2.91
CA VAL A 187 -5.33 5.03 -4.35
C VAL A 187 -6.78 5.20 -4.76
N SER A 188 -7.05 6.24 -5.56
CA SER A 188 -8.32 6.41 -6.26
C SER A 188 -8.37 5.60 -7.55
N ASP A 189 -9.55 5.49 -8.16
CA ASP A 189 -9.75 4.87 -9.47
C ASP A 189 -8.84 5.46 -10.56
N ARG A 190 -8.67 6.79 -10.56
CA ARG A 190 -7.83 7.49 -11.54
C ARG A 190 -6.36 7.12 -11.37
N ILE A 191 -5.89 7.07 -10.12
CA ILE A 191 -4.51 6.69 -9.81
C ILE A 191 -4.28 5.22 -10.17
N LEU A 192 -5.23 4.34 -9.85
CA LEU A 192 -5.15 2.91 -10.18
C LEU A 192 -5.00 2.69 -11.70
N LEU A 193 -5.86 3.32 -12.51
CA LEU A 193 -5.81 3.21 -13.96
C LEU A 193 -4.51 3.80 -14.51
N TYR A 194 -4.07 4.94 -13.99
CA TYR A 194 -2.79 5.55 -14.37
C TYR A 194 -1.59 4.61 -14.11
N ILE A 195 -1.59 3.93 -12.96
CA ILE A 195 -0.59 2.91 -12.62
C ILE A 195 -0.67 1.73 -13.58
N ALA A 196 -1.87 1.19 -13.80
CA ALA A 196 -2.08 0.01 -14.64
C ALA A 196 -1.53 0.20 -16.06
N GLU A 197 -1.84 1.34 -16.70
CA GLU A 197 -1.37 1.67 -18.05
C GLU A 197 0.17 1.73 -18.18
N ARG A 198 0.87 2.11 -17.11
CA ARG A 198 2.32 2.37 -17.13
C ARG A 198 3.16 1.24 -16.57
N THR A 199 2.52 0.22 -16.01
CA THR A 199 3.19 -0.90 -15.33
C THR A 199 2.68 -2.27 -15.80
N PRO A 200 2.54 -2.54 -17.11
CA PRO A 200 1.98 -3.80 -17.61
C PRO A 200 2.83 -5.04 -17.29
N GLY A 201 4.12 -4.83 -16.94
CA GLY A 201 5.06 -5.89 -16.55
C GLY A 201 4.99 -6.32 -15.08
N LEU A 202 4.06 -5.79 -14.26
CA LEU A 202 3.97 -6.14 -12.84
C LEU A 202 3.68 -7.63 -12.62
N THR A 203 4.45 -8.22 -11.71
CA THR A 203 4.27 -9.57 -11.17
C THR A 203 3.74 -9.54 -9.74
N MET A 204 3.92 -8.44 -9.01
CA MET A 204 3.41 -8.26 -7.64
C MET A 204 2.79 -6.88 -7.48
N ILE A 205 1.58 -6.79 -6.94
CA ILE A 205 1.01 -5.53 -6.48
C ILE A 205 0.29 -5.68 -5.15
N SER A 206 0.47 -4.70 -4.27
CA SER A 206 -0.31 -4.55 -3.04
C SER A 206 -1.21 -3.33 -3.09
N LEU A 207 -2.51 -3.60 -2.99
CA LEU A 207 -3.62 -2.66 -2.93
C LEU A 207 -4.36 -2.79 -1.58
N SER A 208 -3.67 -3.19 -0.51
CA SER A 208 -4.31 -3.39 0.81
C SER A 208 -4.90 -2.11 1.41
N ASN A 209 -4.33 -0.96 1.05
CA ASN A 209 -4.58 0.33 1.70
C ASN A 209 -5.23 1.32 0.72
N THR A 210 -6.18 0.83 -0.07
CA THR A 210 -6.89 1.65 -1.04
C THR A 210 -8.16 2.24 -0.45
N SER A 211 -8.55 3.42 -0.93
CA SER A 211 -9.95 3.86 -0.85
C SER A 211 -10.88 2.83 -1.49
N LYS A 212 -12.19 3.07 -1.32
CA LYS A 212 -13.29 2.54 -2.15
C LYS A 212 -13.01 2.67 -3.67
N ILE A 213 -12.13 1.81 -4.20
CA ILE A 213 -11.91 1.66 -5.63
C ILE A 213 -13.20 1.05 -6.19
N ALA A 214 -13.74 1.60 -7.28
CA ALA A 214 -14.89 0.98 -7.91
C ALA A 214 -14.50 -0.37 -8.51
N GLY A 215 -15.33 -1.41 -8.32
CA GLY A 215 -15.08 -2.73 -8.89
C GLY A 215 -14.89 -2.72 -10.42
N THR A 216 -15.54 -1.78 -11.12
CA THR A 216 -15.35 -1.53 -12.56
C THR A 216 -13.96 -1.01 -12.90
N SER A 217 -13.48 -0.01 -12.16
CA SER A 217 -12.13 0.55 -12.30
C SER A 217 -11.05 -0.48 -11.98
N PHE A 218 -11.27 -1.30 -10.95
CA PHE A 218 -10.40 -2.45 -10.67
C PHE A 218 -10.38 -3.46 -11.81
N ALA A 219 -11.55 -3.83 -12.33
CA ALA A 219 -11.66 -4.76 -13.46
C ALA A 219 -10.96 -4.24 -14.72
N MET A 220 -11.01 -2.92 -14.98
CA MET A 220 -10.26 -2.28 -16.06
C MET A 220 -8.75 -2.34 -15.81
N ALA A 221 -8.29 -2.03 -14.59
CA ALA A 221 -6.87 -2.02 -14.25
C ALA A 221 -6.20 -3.40 -14.44
N ILE A 222 -6.84 -4.47 -13.97
CA ILE A 222 -6.27 -5.83 -14.07
C ILE A 222 -6.12 -6.32 -15.51
N THR A 223 -6.78 -5.69 -16.49
CA THR A 223 -6.58 -6.03 -17.90
C THR A 223 -5.15 -5.74 -18.39
N HIS A 224 -4.43 -4.84 -17.73
CA HIS A 224 -3.05 -4.50 -18.06
C HIS A 224 -2.02 -5.46 -17.41
N TRP A 225 -2.33 -6.06 -16.26
CA TRP A 225 -1.39 -6.87 -15.47
C TRP A 225 -1.44 -8.37 -15.79
N THR A 226 -1.21 -8.70 -17.06
CA THR A 226 -1.27 -10.09 -17.57
C THR A 226 -0.20 -11.03 -17.00
N HIS A 227 0.81 -10.48 -16.34
CA HIS A 227 1.94 -11.22 -15.75
C HIS A 227 1.85 -11.34 -14.22
N LEU A 228 0.75 -10.88 -13.62
CA LEU A 228 0.60 -10.82 -12.17
C LEU A 228 0.62 -12.22 -11.54
N LYS A 229 1.51 -12.40 -10.57
CA LYS A 229 1.70 -13.62 -9.76
C LYS A 229 1.19 -13.45 -8.34
N LEU A 230 1.29 -12.26 -7.77
CA LEU A 230 0.83 -11.95 -6.41
C LEU A 230 -0.02 -10.69 -6.40
N LEU A 231 -1.24 -10.83 -5.87
CA LEU A 231 -2.16 -9.72 -5.64
C LEU A 231 -2.55 -9.68 -4.17
N ILE A 232 -2.30 -8.54 -3.53
CA ILE A 232 -2.94 -8.20 -2.26
C ILE A 232 -4.01 -7.17 -2.52
N ILE A 233 -5.26 -7.50 -2.24
CA ILE A 233 -6.41 -6.63 -2.49
C ILE A 233 -7.04 -6.16 -1.19
N GLY A 234 -7.17 -4.85 -1.05
CA GLY A 234 -7.88 -4.18 0.05
C GLY A 234 -9.33 -3.85 -0.31
N PRO A 235 -9.98 -2.97 0.47
CA PRO A 235 -11.39 -2.63 0.28
C PRO A 235 -11.70 -2.10 -1.13
N ILE A 236 -12.69 -2.73 -1.79
CA ILE A 236 -13.28 -2.30 -3.07
C ILE A 236 -14.72 -1.87 -2.83
N ASP A 237 -15.17 -0.79 -3.48
CA ASP A 237 -16.57 -0.37 -3.47
C ASP A 237 -17.48 -1.41 -4.12
N GLY A 238 -18.63 -1.68 -3.51
CA GLY A 238 -19.49 -2.80 -3.88
C GLY A 238 -18.95 -4.19 -3.48
N GLY A 239 -17.77 -4.26 -2.84
CA GLY A 239 -17.18 -5.48 -2.30
C GLY A 239 -16.43 -6.34 -3.31
N PHE A 240 -15.52 -7.17 -2.81
CA PHE A 240 -14.83 -8.18 -3.61
C PHE A 240 -15.77 -9.37 -3.87
N ASN A 241 -16.40 -9.41 -5.04
CA ASN A 241 -17.44 -10.38 -5.37
C ASN A 241 -17.00 -11.43 -6.42
N ILE A 242 -17.90 -12.34 -6.77
CA ILE A 242 -17.66 -13.44 -7.72
C ILE A 242 -17.29 -12.91 -9.12
N ASP A 243 -17.86 -11.79 -9.56
CA ASP A 243 -17.55 -11.22 -10.87
C ASP A 243 -16.12 -10.69 -10.94
N ILE A 244 -15.64 -10.08 -9.86
CA ILE A 244 -14.22 -9.67 -9.75
C ILE A 244 -13.30 -10.89 -9.82
N ILE A 245 -13.65 -11.99 -9.13
CA ILE A 245 -12.88 -13.25 -9.19
C ILE A 245 -12.85 -13.81 -10.63
N ARG A 246 -13.96 -13.74 -11.37
CA ARG A 246 -14.02 -14.14 -12.79
C ARG A 246 -13.13 -13.26 -13.66
N GLN A 247 -13.14 -11.94 -13.47
CA GLN A 247 -12.26 -11.04 -14.22
C GLN A 247 -10.79 -11.31 -13.93
N LEU A 248 -10.43 -11.58 -12.67
CA LEU A 248 -9.07 -12.00 -12.30
C LEU A 248 -8.65 -13.29 -13.02
N GLY A 249 -9.52 -14.30 -13.06
CA GLY A 249 -9.22 -15.54 -13.79
C GLY A 249 -9.05 -15.33 -15.30
N LYS A 250 -9.79 -14.38 -15.87
CA LYS A 250 -9.71 -14.05 -17.30
C LYS A 250 -8.42 -13.30 -17.67
N HIS A 251 -7.99 -12.34 -16.84
CA HIS A 251 -6.92 -11.42 -17.19
C HIS A 251 -5.58 -11.73 -16.50
N CYS A 252 -5.61 -12.29 -15.29
CA CYS A 252 -4.43 -12.58 -14.45
C CYS A 252 -4.18 -14.10 -14.34
N ASN A 253 -4.06 -14.79 -15.48
CA ASN A 253 -3.98 -16.26 -15.51
C ASN A 253 -2.69 -16.87 -14.92
N LYS A 254 -1.69 -16.03 -14.56
CA LYS A 254 -0.46 -16.42 -13.89
C LYS A 254 -0.51 -16.25 -12.36
N LEU A 255 -1.66 -15.87 -11.80
CA LEU A 255 -1.79 -15.59 -10.37
C LEU A 255 -1.53 -16.86 -9.53
N GLU A 256 -0.55 -16.77 -8.63
CA GLU A 256 -0.12 -17.85 -7.74
C GLU A 256 -0.47 -17.55 -6.27
N SER A 257 -0.55 -16.28 -5.89
CA SER A 257 -0.85 -15.85 -4.52
C SER A 257 -1.93 -14.76 -4.51
N LEU A 258 -3.00 -14.97 -3.76
CA LEU A 258 -4.11 -14.02 -3.62
C LEU A 258 -4.39 -13.77 -2.14
N HIS A 259 -4.26 -12.51 -1.74
CA HIS A 259 -4.47 -12.06 -0.37
C HIS A 259 -5.66 -11.11 -0.35
N ILE A 260 -6.75 -11.50 0.29
CA ILE A 260 -8.02 -10.77 0.34
C ILE A 260 -8.14 -10.08 1.70
N HIS A 261 -7.93 -8.77 1.73
CA HIS A 261 -7.99 -7.91 2.91
C HIS A 261 -9.26 -7.06 2.87
N VAL A 262 -10.42 -7.71 2.76
CA VAL A 262 -11.72 -7.08 2.55
C VAL A 262 -12.68 -7.54 3.62
N ASN A 263 -13.06 -6.65 4.52
CA ASN A 263 -13.90 -6.98 5.67
C ASN A 263 -15.27 -7.54 5.27
N SER A 264 -15.82 -7.08 4.15
CA SER A 264 -17.12 -7.54 3.63
C SER A 264 -17.03 -8.87 2.86
N PHE A 265 -15.83 -9.40 2.62
CA PHE A 265 -15.67 -10.66 1.92
C PHE A 265 -16.07 -11.84 2.81
N THR A 266 -16.86 -12.75 2.24
CA THR A 266 -17.24 -14.02 2.87
C THR A 266 -16.69 -15.19 2.06
N LEU A 267 -15.88 -16.05 2.68
CA LEU A 267 -15.48 -17.34 2.14
C LEU A 267 -16.60 -18.36 2.38
N ASP A 268 -17.49 -18.52 1.42
CA ASP A 268 -18.58 -19.49 1.41
C ASP A 268 -18.43 -20.47 0.24
N LYS A 269 -19.46 -21.29 0.01
CA LYS A 269 -19.44 -22.28 -1.08
C LYS A 269 -19.23 -21.62 -2.44
N ASP A 270 -19.90 -20.50 -2.71
CA ASP A 270 -19.95 -19.88 -4.03
C ASP A 270 -18.67 -19.11 -4.31
N SER A 271 -18.19 -18.31 -3.35
CA SER A 271 -16.92 -17.60 -3.49
C SER A 271 -15.73 -18.55 -3.56
N ALA A 272 -15.71 -19.62 -2.76
CA ALA A 272 -14.66 -20.65 -2.85
C ALA A 272 -14.69 -21.41 -4.18
N THR A 273 -15.88 -21.71 -4.71
CA THR A 273 -16.03 -22.36 -6.03
C THR A 273 -15.55 -21.42 -7.14
N ALA A 274 -15.87 -20.13 -7.05
CA ALA A 274 -15.39 -19.13 -7.99
C ALA A 274 -13.85 -19.05 -7.98
N ILE A 275 -13.22 -19.03 -6.80
CA ILE A 275 -11.75 -19.05 -6.67
C ILE A 275 -11.18 -20.32 -7.32
N ALA A 276 -11.72 -21.50 -6.98
CA ALA A 276 -11.22 -22.78 -7.49
C ALA A 276 -11.30 -22.89 -9.02
N THR A 277 -12.41 -22.41 -9.59
CA THR A 277 -12.70 -22.50 -11.03
C THR A 277 -11.94 -21.48 -11.87
N ASN A 278 -11.77 -20.25 -11.36
CA ASN A 278 -11.19 -19.15 -12.13
C ASN A 278 -9.68 -18.97 -11.88
N LEU A 279 -9.15 -19.43 -10.74
CA LEU A 279 -7.75 -19.25 -10.35
C LEU A 279 -7.03 -20.62 -10.16
N PRO A 280 -6.91 -21.44 -11.22
CA PRO A 280 -6.44 -22.83 -11.10
C PRO A 280 -4.93 -22.97 -10.82
N ARG A 281 -4.16 -21.88 -10.86
CA ARG A 281 -2.72 -21.86 -10.57
C ARG A 281 -2.38 -21.42 -9.14
N LEU A 282 -3.39 -21.08 -8.36
CA LEU A 282 -3.21 -20.53 -7.03
C LEU A 282 -2.55 -21.55 -6.09
N LYS A 283 -1.47 -21.12 -5.43
CA LYS A 283 -0.67 -21.86 -4.46
C LYS A 283 -0.89 -21.34 -3.05
N SER A 284 -1.10 -20.03 -2.90
CA SER A 284 -1.27 -19.35 -1.61
C SER A 284 -2.57 -18.53 -1.57
N LEU A 285 -3.31 -18.66 -0.47
CA LEU A 285 -4.49 -17.86 -0.16
C LEU A 285 -4.32 -17.20 1.21
N SER A 286 -4.64 -15.92 1.32
CA SER A 286 -4.71 -15.24 2.60
C SER A 286 -6.01 -14.46 2.74
N PHE A 287 -6.57 -14.48 3.94
CA PHE A 287 -7.77 -13.74 4.30
C PHE A 287 -7.48 -12.91 5.55
N LEU A 288 -7.68 -11.59 5.45
CA LEU A 288 -7.54 -10.66 6.57
C LEU A 288 -8.89 -10.01 6.86
N ARG A 289 -9.37 -10.15 8.11
CA ARG A 289 -10.62 -9.56 8.61
C ARG A 289 -11.88 -9.99 7.83
N CYS A 290 -11.83 -11.15 7.16
CA CYS A 290 -12.95 -11.70 6.40
C CYS A 290 -13.90 -12.54 7.26
N SER A 291 -15.07 -12.85 6.71
CA SER A 291 -15.99 -13.85 7.24
C SER A 291 -15.73 -15.22 6.59
N ILE A 292 -15.69 -16.29 7.36
CA ILE A 292 -15.36 -17.64 6.89
C ILE A 292 -16.52 -18.58 7.23
N ARG A 293 -17.05 -19.31 6.24
CA ARG A 293 -18.04 -20.39 6.45
C ARG A 293 -17.40 -21.75 6.25
N LYS A 294 -17.86 -22.76 7.01
CA LYS A 294 -17.43 -24.16 6.84
C LYS A 294 -17.66 -24.69 5.42
N SER A 295 -18.70 -24.23 4.74
CA SER A 295 -18.97 -24.60 3.35
C SER A 295 -17.84 -24.18 2.41
N GLY A 296 -17.29 -22.97 2.58
CA GLY A 296 -16.14 -22.48 1.81
C GLY A 296 -14.86 -23.24 2.11
N VAL A 297 -14.57 -23.51 3.39
CA VAL A 297 -13.42 -24.33 3.83
C VAL A 297 -13.40 -25.69 3.13
N LYS A 298 -14.55 -26.38 3.09
CA LYS A 298 -14.71 -27.67 2.41
C LYS A 298 -14.44 -27.59 0.90
N VAL A 299 -14.89 -26.52 0.25
CA VAL A 299 -14.64 -26.31 -1.18
C VAL A 299 -13.16 -26.05 -1.45
N VAL A 300 -12.51 -25.18 -0.66
CA VAL A 300 -11.06 -24.95 -0.77
C VAL A 300 -10.28 -26.25 -0.61
N ALA A 301 -10.66 -27.08 0.38
CA ALA A 301 -10.04 -28.38 0.58
C ALA A 301 -10.19 -29.29 -0.65
N LYS A 302 -11.38 -29.36 -1.25
CA LYS A 302 -11.69 -30.32 -2.32
C LYS A 302 -11.31 -29.87 -3.72
N GLN A 303 -11.48 -28.59 -4.05
CA GLN A 303 -11.40 -28.08 -5.43
C GLN A 303 -10.14 -27.26 -5.71
N CYS A 304 -9.55 -26.59 -4.71
CA CYS A 304 -8.33 -25.79 -4.89
C CYS A 304 -7.07 -26.67 -4.82
N SER A 305 -6.89 -27.62 -5.75
CA SER A 305 -5.89 -28.70 -5.66
C SER A 305 -4.42 -28.26 -5.58
N LYS A 306 -4.08 -27.08 -6.11
CA LYS A 306 -2.72 -26.53 -6.08
C LYS A 306 -2.42 -25.65 -4.88
N VAL A 307 -3.44 -25.24 -4.13
CA VAL A 307 -3.23 -24.42 -2.92
C VAL A 307 -2.54 -25.28 -1.87
N SER A 308 -1.34 -24.86 -1.47
CA SER A 308 -0.52 -25.50 -0.46
C SER A 308 -0.53 -24.74 0.86
N PHE A 309 -0.81 -23.43 0.82
CA PHE A 309 -0.80 -22.56 2.00
C PHE A 309 -2.08 -21.70 2.11
N VAL A 310 -2.66 -21.64 3.31
CA VAL A 310 -3.78 -20.73 3.64
C VAL A 310 -3.53 -19.96 4.93
N ALA A 311 -3.60 -18.63 4.89
CA ALA A 311 -3.56 -17.78 6.08
C ALA A 311 -4.95 -17.21 6.41
N ILE A 312 -5.31 -17.26 7.70
CA ILE A 312 -6.54 -16.72 8.27
C ILE A 312 -6.14 -15.75 9.39
N GLU A 313 -6.31 -14.46 9.15
CA GLU A 313 -5.84 -13.40 10.04
C GLU A 313 -7.00 -12.50 10.46
N CYS A 314 -7.26 -12.40 11.77
CA CYS A 314 -8.33 -11.58 12.34
C CYS A 314 -9.72 -11.82 11.72
N CYS A 315 -9.96 -13.01 11.18
CA CYS A 315 -11.22 -13.38 10.55
C CYS A 315 -12.27 -13.83 11.58
N SER A 316 -13.52 -13.92 11.14
CA SER A 316 -14.61 -14.51 11.93
C SER A 316 -15.13 -15.79 11.27
N LEU A 317 -15.38 -16.81 12.07
CA LEU A 317 -16.08 -18.01 11.64
C LEU A 317 -17.60 -17.78 11.81
N VAL A 318 -18.34 -17.91 10.72
CA VAL A 318 -19.80 -17.78 10.68
C VAL A 318 -20.41 -19.18 10.75
N GLU A 319 -21.14 -19.44 11.83
CA GLU A 319 -21.90 -20.66 12.05
C GLU A 319 -23.38 -20.40 11.75
N GLU A 320 -23.92 -21.09 10.75
CA GLU A 320 -25.36 -21.13 10.48
C GLU A 320 -26.00 -22.08 11.50
N ILE A 321 -26.87 -21.53 12.36
CA ILE A 321 -27.63 -22.30 13.35
C ILE A 321 -29.02 -22.60 12.76
N GLU A 322 -29.65 -21.58 12.19
CA GLU A 322 -30.93 -21.65 11.47
C GLU A 322 -30.89 -20.68 10.26
N PRO A 323 -31.81 -20.78 9.28
CA PRO A 323 -31.83 -19.91 8.10
C PRO A 323 -31.81 -18.40 8.41
N SER A 324 -32.27 -17.99 9.59
CA SER A 324 -32.34 -16.60 10.05
C SER A 324 -31.38 -16.26 11.20
N LEU A 325 -30.65 -17.24 11.76
CA LEU A 325 -29.79 -17.04 12.93
C LEU A 325 -28.36 -17.51 12.64
N THR A 326 -27.45 -16.54 12.61
CA THR A 326 -26.01 -16.80 12.49
C THR A 326 -25.29 -16.40 13.76
N LYS A 327 -24.31 -17.21 14.16
CA LYS A 327 -23.40 -16.89 15.25
C LYS A 327 -22.01 -16.70 14.68
N THR A 328 -21.33 -15.65 15.12
CA THR A 328 -19.93 -15.39 14.76
C THR A 328 -19.03 -15.64 15.95
N ARG A 329 -17.88 -16.27 15.70
CA ARG A 329 -16.82 -16.44 16.71
C ARG A 329 -15.45 -16.45 16.04
N GLU A 330 -14.40 -16.35 16.85
CA GLU A 330 -13.04 -16.47 16.33
C GLU A 330 -12.76 -17.91 15.82
N PRO A 331 -12.11 -18.05 14.65
CA PRO A 331 -11.72 -19.34 14.12
C PRO A 331 -10.60 -19.95 14.96
N ARG A 332 -10.64 -21.27 15.11
CA ARG A 332 -9.61 -22.07 15.77
C ARG A 332 -9.03 -23.06 14.79
N CYS A 333 -7.83 -23.57 15.04
CA CYS A 333 -7.20 -24.53 14.14
C CYS A 333 -8.03 -25.82 13.93
N CYS A 334 -8.86 -26.21 14.90
CA CYS A 334 -9.78 -27.36 14.79
C CYS A 334 -10.98 -27.11 13.87
N ASP A 335 -11.20 -25.88 13.40
CA ASP A 335 -12.30 -25.57 12.47
C ASP A 335 -11.93 -25.89 11.01
N PHE A 336 -10.68 -26.28 10.76
CA PHE A 336 -10.09 -26.52 9.44
C PHE A 336 -9.55 -27.95 9.29
N GLU A 337 -10.22 -28.94 9.88
CA GLU A 337 -9.82 -30.35 9.80
C GLU A 337 -9.75 -30.87 8.36
N GLU A 338 -10.59 -30.36 7.47
CA GLU A 338 -10.55 -30.72 6.05
C GLU A 338 -9.22 -30.31 5.39
N TRP A 339 -8.61 -29.20 5.82
CA TRP A 339 -7.30 -28.77 5.35
C TRP A 339 -6.19 -29.64 5.93
N ARG A 340 -6.28 -29.97 7.23
CA ARG A 340 -5.35 -30.94 7.87
C ARG A 340 -5.37 -32.30 7.18
N SER A 341 -6.56 -32.81 6.91
CA SER A 341 -6.76 -34.11 6.24
C SER A 341 -6.12 -34.13 4.85
N ARG A 342 -6.08 -32.98 4.17
CA ARG A 342 -5.42 -32.80 2.87
C ARG A 342 -3.91 -32.52 2.98
N LYS A 343 -3.35 -32.38 4.19
CA LYS A 343 -1.98 -31.88 4.42
C LYS A 343 -1.74 -30.49 3.82
N LEU A 344 -2.78 -29.67 3.77
CA LEU A 344 -2.67 -28.25 3.41
C LEU A 344 -2.08 -27.51 4.61
N GLU A 345 -1.05 -26.70 4.40
CA GLU A 345 -0.47 -25.87 5.45
C GLU A 345 -1.38 -24.67 5.70
N PHE A 346 -1.66 -24.35 6.97
CA PHE A 346 -2.44 -23.16 7.28
C PHE A 346 -2.03 -22.52 8.60
N ARG A 347 -2.30 -21.22 8.69
CA ARG A 347 -2.09 -20.40 9.88
C ARG A 347 -3.39 -19.70 10.26
N VAL A 348 -3.70 -19.70 11.55
CA VAL A 348 -4.83 -18.96 12.13
C VAL A 348 -4.28 -18.01 13.19
N THR A 349 -4.48 -16.71 12.99
CA THR A 349 -4.01 -15.64 13.88
C THR A 349 -5.18 -14.76 14.26
N ASN A 350 -5.44 -14.60 15.57
CA ASN A 350 -6.51 -13.75 16.09
C ASN A 350 -5.98 -12.52 16.85
N ASP A 351 -4.66 -12.29 16.87
CA ASP A 351 -4.08 -11.16 17.60
C ASP A 351 -4.45 -9.84 16.92
N ARG A 352 -5.25 -9.02 17.61
CA ARG A 352 -5.69 -7.70 17.13
C ARG A 352 -4.64 -6.61 17.32
N ARG A 353 -3.42 -6.95 17.75
CA ARG A 353 -2.31 -5.99 17.94
C ARG A 353 -1.66 -5.56 16.63
N TRP A 354 -2.42 -4.96 15.71
CA TRP A 354 -1.92 -4.15 14.59
C TRP A 354 -2.93 -3.09 14.17
#